data_AF-A0A7S1DQB9-F1
#
_entry.id   AF-A0A7S1DQB9-F1
#
_cell.length_a   1.000
_cell.length_b   1.000
_cell.length_c   1.000
_cell.angle_alpha   90.00
_cell.angle_beta   90.00
_cell.angle_gamma   90.00
#
_symmetry.space_group_name_H-M   'P 1'
#
loop_
_entity.id
_entity.type
_entity.pdbx_description
1 polymer ?
#
loop_
_entity_poly.entity_id
_entity_poly.type
_entity_poly.pdbx_seq_one_letter_code
_entity_poly.pdbx_strand_id
1 'polypeptide(L)'
;QVPLLYCPTRYNADPQTYRAMRKYDLLTTEGSYDSAKTPLHYYSLYGATSLDDWDEIVRAHVRPLEYQPGEKVLEAGCAAGAFVDSLARQYGVHVSGVDISQAAVRIARSRVP
;
A
#
# COMPACT_ATOMS: atom_id res chain seq x y z
N GLN A 1 -10.71 1.58 11.47
CA GLN A 1 -10.02 0.35 11.06
C GLN A 1 -10.46 -0.07 9.68
N VAL A 2 -9.67 0.36 8.70
CA VAL A 2 -9.71 -0.12 7.31
C VAL A 2 -9.40 -1.63 7.26
N PRO A 3 -10.18 -2.46 6.54
CA PRO A 3 -9.82 -3.85 6.29
C PRO A 3 -8.59 -3.91 5.38
N LEU A 4 -7.44 -4.23 5.97
CA LEU A 4 -6.21 -4.56 5.23
C LEU A 4 -6.04 -6.07 5.24
N LEU A 5 -6.13 -6.70 4.07
CA LEU A 5 -6.17 -8.14 3.92
C LEU A 5 -4.88 -8.64 3.27
N TYR A 6 -4.28 -9.64 3.91
CA TYR A 6 -3.28 -10.46 3.25
C TYR A 6 -4.00 -11.52 2.43
N CYS A 7 -3.70 -11.60 1.13
CA CYS A 7 -4.20 -12.66 0.26
C CYS A 7 -3.17 -13.79 0.19
N PRO A 8 -3.33 -14.89 0.96
CA PRO A 8 -2.48 -16.05 0.83
C PRO A 8 -2.76 -16.70 -0.51
N THR A 9 -1.81 -16.58 -1.40
CA THR A 9 -1.82 -17.29 -2.66
C THR A 9 -1.26 -18.70 -2.46
N ARG A 10 -1.61 -19.67 -3.32
CA ARG A 10 -1.07 -21.06 -3.31
C ARG A 10 0.43 -21.13 -3.68
N TYR A 11 1.21 -20.08 -3.43
CA TYR A 11 2.60 -19.91 -3.89
C TYR A 11 3.61 -20.87 -3.27
N ASN A 12 3.28 -21.58 -2.19
CA ASN A 12 4.15 -22.62 -1.62
C ASN A 12 4.26 -23.89 -2.49
N ALA A 13 3.61 -23.93 -3.65
CA ALA A 13 3.67 -25.06 -4.57
C ALA A 13 4.94 -25.12 -5.44
N ASP A 14 5.65 -24.00 -5.65
CA ASP A 14 6.85 -23.93 -6.50
C ASP A 14 8.00 -23.09 -5.88
N PRO A 15 9.22 -23.63 -5.77
CA PRO A 15 10.38 -22.92 -5.21
C PRO A 15 10.80 -21.63 -5.93
N GLN A 16 10.58 -21.50 -7.25
CA GLN A 16 10.96 -20.27 -7.96
C GLN A 16 10.03 -19.11 -7.57
N THR A 17 8.74 -19.39 -7.51
CA THR A 17 7.70 -18.44 -7.11
C THR A 17 7.90 -17.98 -5.67
N TYR A 18 8.22 -18.90 -4.75
CA TYR A 18 8.55 -18.55 -3.36
C TYR A 18 9.76 -17.60 -3.27
N ARG A 19 10.83 -17.86 -4.03
CA ARG A 19 12.03 -16.99 -4.04
C ARG A 19 11.73 -15.61 -4.60
N ALA A 20 10.94 -15.51 -5.66
CA ALA A 20 10.51 -14.24 -6.22
C ALA A 20 9.68 -13.44 -5.20
N MET A 21 8.76 -14.10 -4.50
CA MET A 21 7.95 -13.44 -3.47
C MET A 21 8.75 -13.01 -2.25
N ARG A 22 9.73 -13.80 -1.81
CA ARG A 22 10.65 -13.37 -0.74
C ARG A 22 11.45 -12.15 -1.15
N LYS A 23 11.86 -12.03 -2.42
CA LYS A 23 12.50 -10.81 -2.93
C LYS A 23 11.53 -9.63 -2.96
N TYR A 24 10.26 -9.84 -3.30
CA TYR A 24 9.25 -8.77 -3.25
C TYR A 24 8.97 -8.29 -1.82
N ASP A 25 8.83 -9.21 -0.87
CA ASP A 25 8.73 -8.89 0.56
C ASP A 25 9.94 -8.08 1.03
N LEU A 26 11.14 -8.48 0.62
CA LEU A 26 12.36 -7.73 0.91
C LEU A 26 12.33 -6.36 0.23
N LEU A 27 12.02 -6.22 -1.06
CA LEU A 27 11.95 -4.89 -1.71
C LEU A 27 10.91 -3.95 -1.07
N THR A 28 9.82 -4.51 -0.54
CA THR A 28 8.75 -3.75 0.13
C THR A 28 9.03 -3.51 1.62
N THR A 29 10.14 -4.02 2.17
CA THR A 29 10.54 -3.85 3.58
C THR A 29 12.01 -3.52 3.83
N GLU A 30 12.89 -3.70 2.85
CA GLU A 30 14.32 -3.38 2.86
C GLU A 30 14.50 -1.91 2.50
N GLY A 31 14.30 -1.12 3.54
CA GLY A 31 14.97 0.14 3.75
C GLY A 31 15.08 0.26 5.25
N SER A 32 16.30 0.27 5.77
CA SER A 32 16.65 0.53 7.17
C SER A 32 16.31 1.97 7.58
N TYR A 33 15.08 2.36 7.34
CA TYR A 33 14.47 3.56 7.86
C TYR A 33 13.58 3.11 9.01
N ASP A 34 13.66 3.82 10.13
CA ASP A 34 12.75 3.64 11.26
C ASP A 34 11.32 3.55 10.71
N SER A 35 10.71 2.35 10.77
CA SER A 35 9.44 2.05 10.11
C SER A 35 8.30 2.93 10.62
N ALA A 36 8.47 3.55 11.78
CA ALA A 36 7.55 4.52 12.35
C ALA A 36 7.65 5.91 11.71
N LYS A 37 8.80 6.29 11.13
CA LYS A 37 9.06 7.67 10.63
C LYS A 37 9.07 7.78 9.11
N THR A 38 9.31 6.68 8.40
CA THR A 38 9.41 6.67 6.93
C THR A 38 8.06 6.94 6.28
N PRO A 39 7.86 7.92 5.41
CA PRO A 39 6.58 8.06 4.71
C PRO A 39 6.19 6.80 3.92
N LEU A 40 4.89 6.44 3.90
CA LEU A 40 4.45 5.15 3.35
C LEU A 40 4.79 4.95 1.86
N HIS A 41 4.84 6.03 1.07
CA HIS A 41 5.16 5.97 -0.37
C HIS A 41 6.59 5.45 -0.64
N TYR A 42 7.50 5.51 0.33
CA TYR A 42 8.85 4.91 0.20
C TYR A 42 8.79 3.38 0.03
N TYR A 43 7.79 2.72 0.62
CA TYR A 43 7.61 1.26 0.55
C TYR A 43 6.93 0.78 -0.74
N SER A 44 6.72 1.67 -1.71
CA SER A 44 6.06 1.37 -2.99
C SER A 44 6.94 1.69 -4.20
N LEU A 45 8.27 1.70 -4.03
CA LEU A 45 9.26 2.10 -5.06
C LEU A 45 9.21 3.59 -5.44
N TYR A 46 8.48 4.41 -4.68
CA TYR A 46 8.36 5.87 -4.85
C TYR A 46 9.23 6.67 -3.87
N GLY A 47 10.33 6.09 -3.36
CA GLY A 47 11.20 6.73 -2.36
C GLY A 47 11.94 7.99 -2.85
N ALA A 48 11.89 8.29 -4.16
CA ALA A 48 12.46 9.51 -4.74
C ALA A 48 11.46 10.68 -4.84
N THR A 49 10.17 10.43 -4.61
CA THR A 49 9.11 11.45 -4.64
C THR A 49 8.88 12.05 -3.26
N SER A 50 8.57 13.35 -3.21
CA SER A 50 8.11 13.99 -1.98
C SER A 50 6.68 13.55 -1.63
N LEU A 51 6.22 13.85 -0.41
CA LEU A 51 4.83 13.56 -0.02
C LEU A 51 3.83 14.38 -0.85
N ASP A 52 4.16 15.63 -1.19
CA ASP A 52 3.29 16.49 -1.98
C ASP A 52 3.18 15.98 -3.43
N ASP A 53 4.31 15.56 -4.01
CA ASP A 53 4.32 14.94 -5.35
C ASP A 53 3.53 13.62 -5.34
N TRP A 54 3.66 12.82 -4.27
CA TRP A 54 2.87 11.60 -4.10
C TRP A 54 1.37 11.89 -4.08
N ASP A 55 0.93 12.86 -3.26
CA ASP A 55 -0.48 13.21 -3.17
C ASP A 55 -1.02 13.77 -4.51
N GLU A 56 -0.21 14.49 -5.29
CA GLU A 56 -0.59 14.95 -6.64
C GLU A 56 -0.65 13.79 -7.64
N ILE A 57 0.29 12.82 -7.57
CA ILE A 57 0.22 11.60 -8.37
C ILE A 57 -1.10 10.88 -8.09
N VAL A 58 -1.46 10.67 -6.83
CA VAL A 58 -2.74 10.05 -6.45
C VAL A 58 -3.91 10.83 -7.03
N ARG A 59 -3.92 12.15 -6.86
CA ARG A 59 -4.98 13.03 -7.39
C ARG A 59 -5.13 12.90 -8.90
N ALA A 60 -4.03 12.86 -9.64
CA ALA A 60 -4.04 12.72 -11.09
C ALA A 60 -4.63 11.37 -11.55
N HIS A 61 -4.35 10.27 -10.82
CA HIS A 61 -4.86 8.93 -11.17
C HIS A 61 -6.36 8.79 -10.92
N VAL A 62 -6.89 9.42 -9.86
CA VAL A 62 -8.28 9.20 -9.43
C VAL A 62 -9.24 10.33 -9.79
N ARG A 63 -8.74 11.42 -10.38
CA ARG A 63 -9.55 12.56 -10.84
C ARG A 63 -10.80 12.13 -11.63
N PRO A 64 -10.74 11.17 -12.57
CA PRO A 64 -11.92 10.77 -13.35
C PRO A 64 -12.97 9.98 -12.56
N LEU A 65 -12.63 9.49 -11.36
CA LEU A 65 -13.53 8.67 -10.54
C LEU A 65 -14.48 9.51 -9.70
N GLU A 66 -14.19 10.81 -9.53
CA GLU A 66 -15.06 11.78 -8.85
C GLU A 66 -15.57 11.30 -7.48
N TYR A 67 -14.68 10.69 -6.69
CA TYR A 67 -15.01 10.13 -5.38
C TYR A 67 -15.76 11.11 -4.48
N GLN A 68 -16.75 10.58 -3.77
CA GLN A 68 -17.49 11.30 -2.75
C GLN A 68 -17.07 10.85 -1.34
N PRO A 69 -17.06 11.75 -0.34
CA PRO A 69 -16.79 11.37 1.04
C PRO A 69 -17.72 10.26 1.53
N GLY A 70 -17.16 9.25 2.21
CA GLY A 70 -17.88 8.10 2.75
C GLY A 70 -18.05 6.93 1.77
N GLU A 71 -17.66 7.06 0.50
CA GLU A 71 -17.68 5.93 -0.43
C GLU A 71 -16.71 4.82 -0.02
N LYS A 72 -17.00 3.58 -0.43
CA LYS A 72 -16.17 2.41 -0.15
C LYS A 72 -15.32 2.06 -1.37
N VAL A 73 -14.02 1.98 -1.17
CA VAL A 73 -13.03 1.71 -2.24
C VAL A 73 -12.24 0.45 -1.91
N LEU A 74 -11.94 -0.39 -2.90
CA LEU A 74 -11.02 -1.51 -2.77
C LEU A 74 -9.75 -1.23 -3.55
N GLU A 75 -8.61 -1.25 -2.86
CA GLU A 75 -7.28 -1.14 -3.46
C GLU A 75 -6.65 -2.53 -3.59
N ALA A 76 -6.45 -2.98 -4.82
CA ALA A 76 -5.84 -4.27 -5.14
C ALA A 76 -4.34 -4.10 -5.43
N GLY A 77 -3.49 -4.66 -4.57
CA GLY A 77 -2.04 -4.38 -4.57
C GLY A 77 -1.70 -3.19 -3.68
N CYS A 78 -2.25 -3.16 -2.45
CA CYS A 78 -2.14 -1.99 -1.59
C CYS A 78 -0.75 -1.75 -0.97
N ALA A 79 0.19 -2.69 -1.14
CA ALA A 79 1.53 -2.66 -0.56
C ALA A 79 1.49 -2.24 0.93
N ALA A 80 2.33 -1.29 1.33
CA ALA A 80 2.37 -0.74 2.68
C ALA A 80 1.27 0.30 2.97
N GLY A 81 0.35 0.55 2.03
CA GLY A 81 -0.84 1.37 2.24
C GLY A 81 -0.68 2.85 1.88
N ALA A 82 0.34 3.24 1.09
CA ALA A 82 0.57 4.64 0.72
C ALA A 82 -0.61 5.26 -0.04
N PHE A 83 -1.18 4.51 -0.98
CA PHE A 83 -2.31 4.95 -1.79
C PHE A 83 -3.61 4.96 -0.97
N VAL A 84 -3.79 3.94 -0.12
CA VAL A 84 -4.91 3.80 0.82
C VAL A 84 -4.98 5.01 1.76
N ASP A 85 -3.86 5.38 2.39
CA ASP A 85 -3.76 6.55 3.26
C ASP A 85 -4.06 7.85 2.52
N SER A 86 -3.45 8.04 1.35
CA SER A 86 -3.63 9.26 0.56
C SER A 86 -5.09 9.44 0.10
N LEU A 87 -5.74 8.38 -0.38
CA LEU A 87 -7.16 8.42 -0.74
C LEU A 87 -8.05 8.75 0.44
N ALA A 88 -7.85 8.08 1.57
CA ALA A 88 -8.65 8.32 2.77
C ALA A 88 -8.51 9.78 3.25
N ARG A 89 -7.29 10.34 3.28
CA ARG A 89 -7.03 11.73 3.68
C ARG A 89 -7.58 12.75 2.70
N GLN A 90 -7.38 12.54 1.40
CA GLN A 90 -7.71 13.54 0.38
C GLN A 90 -9.21 13.58 0.03
N TYR A 91 -9.89 12.42 0.07
CA TYR A 91 -11.26 12.28 -0.44
C TYR A 91 -12.27 11.85 0.64
N GLY A 92 -11.82 11.52 1.86
CA GLY A 92 -12.72 11.10 2.94
C GLY A 92 -13.42 9.76 2.67
N VAL A 93 -12.84 8.91 1.83
CA VAL A 93 -13.38 7.58 1.48
C VAL A 93 -12.96 6.51 2.48
N HIS A 94 -13.73 5.42 2.55
CA HIS A 94 -13.41 4.20 3.29
C HIS A 94 -12.74 3.19 2.37
N VAL A 95 -11.41 3.18 2.37
CA VAL A 95 -10.64 2.25 1.55
C VAL A 95 -10.51 0.91 2.27
N SER A 96 -10.48 -0.20 1.55
CA SER A 96 -10.01 -1.51 1.99
C SER A 96 -8.85 -1.89 1.09
N GLY A 97 -7.79 -2.49 1.64
CA GLY A 97 -6.60 -2.86 0.86
C GLY A 97 -6.38 -4.37 0.87
N VAL A 98 -5.93 -4.91 -0.26
CA VAL A 98 -5.45 -6.30 -0.32
C VAL A 98 -4.07 -6.34 -0.97
N ASP A 99 -3.17 -7.14 -0.40
CA ASP A 99 -1.86 -7.39 -1.00
C ASP A 99 -1.39 -8.83 -0.75
N ILE A 100 -0.49 -9.30 -1.61
CA ILE A 100 0.15 -10.61 -1.53
C ILE A 100 1.42 -10.61 -0.68
N SER A 101 1.95 -9.44 -0.30
CA SER A 101 3.06 -9.29 0.64
C SER A 101 2.51 -9.22 2.06
N GLN A 102 2.74 -10.28 2.82
CA GLN A 102 2.37 -10.28 4.24
C GLN A 102 3.16 -9.20 5.00
N ALA A 103 4.39 -8.92 4.57
CA ALA A 103 5.26 -7.95 5.20
C ALA A 103 4.76 -6.51 4.98
N ALA A 104 4.34 -6.17 3.77
CA ALA A 104 3.77 -4.87 3.44
C ALA A 104 2.42 -4.65 4.15
N VAL A 105 1.53 -5.66 4.16
CA VAL A 105 0.24 -5.59 4.89
C VAL A 105 0.44 -5.36 6.38
N ARG A 106 1.49 -5.92 6.99
CA ARG A 106 1.81 -5.65 8.41
C ARG A 106 2.16 -4.18 8.64
N ILE A 107 2.91 -3.55 7.74
CA ILE A 107 3.23 -2.11 7.82
C ILE A 107 1.97 -1.28 7.60
N ALA A 108 1.15 -1.63 6.60
CA ALA A 108 -0.11 -0.93 6.34
C ALA A 108 -1.01 -0.95 7.59
N ARG A 109 -1.17 -2.11 8.23
CA ARG A 109 -2.04 -2.27 9.42
C ARG A 109 -1.56 -1.50 10.64
N SER A 110 -0.25 -1.24 10.76
CA SER A 110 0.28 -0.49 11.90
C SER A 110 0.23 1.01 11.70
N ARG A 111 -0.10 1.49 10.50
CA ARG A 111 0.06 2.91 10.12
C ARG A 111 -1.16 3.56 9.47
N VAL A 112 -2.00 2.78 8.81
CA VAL A 112 -3.23 3.25 8.18
C VAL A 112 -4.40 3.09 9.18
N PRO A 113 -5.19 4.15 9.44
CA PRO A 113 -6.26 4.16 10.46
C PRO A 113 -7.51 3.26 10.18
#